data_AF-A0A2I0NH80-F1
#
_entry.id   AF-A0A2I0NH80-F1
#
_cell.length_a   1.000
_cell.length_b   1.000
_cell.length_c   1.000
_cell.angle_alpha   90.00
_cell.angle_beta   90.00
_cell.angle_gamma   90.00
#
_symmetry.space_group_name_H-M   'P 1'
#
loop_
_entity.id
_entity.type
_entity.pdbx_description
1 polymer ?
#
loop_
_entity_poly.entity_id
_entity_poly.type
_entity_poly.pdbx_seq_one_letter_code
_entity_poly.pdbx_strand_id
1 'polypeptide(L)' 'MGLPATKRYLIELLHKHKLTYEQVAEYAGIETDRVKAIKKGDEPSDEERVRLRQVAFKFSELRQKDTGETMD' A
#
# COMPACT_ATOMS: atom_id res chain seq x y z
N MET A 1 -15.72 13.79 2.70
CA MET A 1 -14.29 13.96 2.34
C MET A 1 -13.70 12.58 2.06
N GLY A 2 -13.02 12.37 0.92
CA GLY A 2 -12.47 11.06 0.56
C GLY A 2 -11.30 10.63 1.45
N LEU A 3 -11.04 9.33 1.55
CA LEU A 3 -9.86 8.82 2.27
C LEU A 3 -8.56 9.34 1.61
N PRO A 4 -7.56 9.76 2.41
CA PRO A 4 -6.22 10.08 1.90
C PRO A 4 -5.68 8.93 1.01
N ALA A 5 -5.00 9.27 -0.08
CA ALA A 5 -4.50 8.29 -1.06
C ALA A 5 -3.65 7.19 -0.39
N THR A 6 -2.80 7.56 0.56
CA THR A 6 -1.95 6.61 1.29
C THR A 6 -2.75 5.59 2.11
N LYS A 7 -3.88 6.02 2.69
CA LYS A 7 -4.77 5.12 3.42
C LYS A 7 -5.46 4.12 2.48
N ARG A 8 -5.75 4.53 1.23
CA ARG A 8 -6.25 3.64 0.19
C ARG A 8 -5.21 2.61 -0.24
N TYR A 9 -3.95 3.01 -0.43
CA TYR A 9 -2.85 2.08 -0.73
C TYR A 9 -2.68 1.02 0.35
N LEU A 10 -2.68 1.42 1.63
CA LEU A 10 -2.59 0.46 2.74
C LEU A 10 -3.80 -0.47 2.82
N ILE A 11 -5.02 0.03 2.56
CA ILE A 11 -6.21 -0.84 2.49
C ILE A 11 -6.08 -1.85 1.35
N GLU A 12 -5.63 -1.43 0.17
CA GLU A 12 -5.40 -2.34 -0.96
C GLU A 12 -4.38 -3.42 -0.58
N LEU A 13 -3.21 -3.03 -0.09
CA LEU A 13 -2.15 -3.98 0.28
C LEU A 13 -2.61 -4.97 1.38
N LEU A 14 -3.21 -4.48 2.45
CA LEU A 14 -3.58 -5.31 3.60
C LEU A 14 -4.86 -6.12 3.36
N HIS A 15 -5.88 -5.53 2.71
CA HIS A 15 -7.20 -6.16 2.63
C HIS A 15 -7.44 -6.85 1.28
N LYS A 16 -6.94 -6.29 0.18
CA LYS A 16 -7.10 -6.87 -1.16
C LYS A 16 -5.97 -7.86 -1.42
N HIS A 17 -4.71 -7.48 -1.21
CA HIS A 17 -3.53 -8.36 -1.41
C HIS A 17 -3.18 -9.22 -0.19
N LYS A 18 -3.89 -9.06 0.93
CA LYS A 18 -3.74 -9.89 2.15
C LYS A 18 -2.32 -9.89 2.71
N LEU A 19 -1.54 -8.83 2.47
CA LEU A 19 -0.23 -8.67 3.07
C LEU A 19 -0.36 -8.38 4.57
N THR A 20 0.64 -8.81 5.34
CA THR A 20 0.79 -8.37 6.74
C THR A 20 1.42 -6.98 6.81
N TYR A 21 1.39 -6.35 7.98
CA TYR A 21 2.07 -5.06 8.17
C TYR A 21 3.57 -5.18 7.98
N GLU A 22 4.15 -6.31 8.41
CA GLU A 22 5.57 -6.63 8.31
C GLU A 22 6.00 -6.79 6.85
N GLN A 23 5.18 -7.43 6.02
CA GLN A 23 5.44 -7.55 4.58
C GLN A 23 5.34 -6.19 3.87
N VAL A 24 4.35 -5.36 4.20
CA VAL A 24 4.24 -4.00 3.64
C VAL A 24 5.44 -3.15 4.05
N ALA A 25 5.87 -3.27 5.30
CA ALA A 25 7.05 -2.60 5.84
C ALA A 25 8.33 -3.00 5.09
N GLU A 26 8.56 -4.30 4.95
CA GLU A 26 9.69 -4.85 4.21
C GLU A 26 9.71 -4.36 2.75
N TYR A 27 8.59 -4.48 2.03
CA TYR A 27 8.51 -4.09 0.61
C TYR A 27 8.61 -2.58 0.38
N ALA A 28 8.13 -1.78 1.33
CA ALA A 28 8.23 -0.33 1.26
C ALA A 28 9.56 0.21 1.81
N GLY A 29 10.36 -0.62 2.51
CA GLY A 29 11.52 -0.17 3.27
C GLY A 29 11.15 0.81 4.38
N ILE A 30 9.99 0.66 5.01
CA ILE A 30 9.48 1.51 6.10
C ILE A 30 9.35 0.65 7.34
N GLU A 31 9.60 1.21 8.52
CA GLU A 31 9.39 0.51 9.79
C GLU A 31 7.93 0.03 9.97
N THR A 32 7.76 -1.16 10.53
CA THR A 32 6.41 -1.76 10.69
C THR A 32 5.50 -0.91 11.56
N ASP A 33 6.02 -0.38 12.66
CA ASP A 33 5.25 0.51 13.54
C ASP A 33 4.86 1.80 12.84
N ARG A 34 5.68 2.26 11.91
CA ARG A 34 5.38 3.44 11.11
C ARG A 34 4.25 3.17 10.11
N VAL A 35 4.23 2.01 9.46
CA VAL A 35 3.10 1.58 8.62
C VAL A 35 1.81 1.50 9.42
N LYS A 36 1.85 0.96 10.65
CA LYS A 36 0.70 0.89 11.56
C LYS A 36 0.20 2.29 11.96
N ALA A 37 1.10 3.22 12.25
CA ALA A 37 0.76 4.60 12.58
C ALA A 37 0.04 5.31 11.43
N ILE A 38 0.58 5.21 10.20
CA ILE A 38 -0.04 5.77 9.00
C ILE A 38 -1.43 5.16 8.76
N LYS A 39 -1.59 3.84 8.98
CA LYS A 39 -2.90 3.17 8.85
C LYS A 39 -3.93 3.71 9.85
N LYS A 40 -3.50 4.06 11.06
CA LYS A 40 -4.34 4.63 12.13
C LYS A 40 -4.72 6.08 11.84
N GLY A 41 -3.86 6.85 11.19
CA GLY A 41 -4.18 8.21 10.73
C GLY A 41 -3.03 9.20 10.75
N ASP A 42 -1.82 8.78 11.15
CA ASP A 42 -0.67 9.66 11.13
C ASP A 42 -0.33 10.10 9.71
N GLU A 43 0.06 11.37 9.57
CA GLU A 43 0.43 11.92 8.28
C GLU A 43 1.74 11.29 7.80
N PRO A 44 1.77 10.65 6.62
CA PRO A 44 3.00 10.14 6.04
C PRO A 44 3.82 11.28 5.45
N SER A 45 5.15 11.18 5.59
CA SER A 45 6.10 11.99 4.83
C SER A 45 5.97 11.72 3.33
N ASP A 46 6.51 12.62 2.51
CA ASP A 46 6.45 12.46 1.05
C ASP A 46 7.15 11.19 0.57
N GLU A 47 8.28 10.83 1.19
CA GLU A 47 8.99 9.60 0.89
C GLU A 47 8.16 8.35 1.21
N GLU A 48 7.50 8.32 2.37
CA GLU A 48 6.63 7.20 2.77
C GLU A 48 5.42 7.06 1.82
N ARG A 49 4.85 8.19 1.36
CA ARG A 49 3.77 8.18 0.36
C ARG A 49 4.23 7.52 -0.93
N VAL A 50 5.40 7.93 -1.43
CA VAL A 50 5.96 7.42 -2.68
C VAL A 50 6.24 5.92 -2.57
N ARG A 51 6.91 5.48 -1.49
CA ARG A 51 7.23 4.07 -1.23
C ARG A 51 5.95 3.21 -1.15
N LEU A 52 4.96 3.62 -0.36
CA LEU A 52 3.69 2.88 -0.24
C LEU A 52 2.90 2.84 -1.55
N ARG A 53 2.92 3.93 -2.32
CA ARG A 53 2.30 3.97 -3.66
C ARG A 53 2.96 2.98 -4.61
N GLN A 54 4.29 2.91 -4.63
CA GLN A 54 5.03 1.99 -5.50
C GLN A 54 4.72 0.53 -5.17
N VAL A 55 4.65 0.17 -3.88
CA VAL A 55 4.29 -1.20 -3.48
C VAL A 55 2.86 -1.52 -3.90
N ALA A 56 1.90 -0.62 -3.63
CA ALA A 56 0.51 -0.80 -4.06
C ALA A 56 0.41 -1.02 -5.58
N PHE A 57 1.05 -0.17 -6.37
CA PHE A 57 1.03 -0.27 -7.83
C PHE A 57 1.60 -1.61 -8.33
N LYS A 58 2.77 -2.03 -7.83
CA LYS A 58 3.38 -3.32 -8.21
C LYS A 58 2.44 -4.50 -7.96
N PHE A 59 1.78 -4.53 -6.80
CA PHE A 59 0.86 -5.62 -6.46
C PHE A 59 -0.43 -5.58 -7.29
N SER A 60 -0.95 -4.38 -7.59
CA SER A 60 -2.11 -4.23 -8.48
C SER A 60 -1.80 -4.71 -9.90
N GLU A 61 -0.62 -4.37 -10.45
CA GLU A 61 -0.18 -4.84 -11.78
C GLU A 61 0.02 -6.35 -11.83
N LEU A 62 0.66 -6.93 -10.81
CA LEU A 62 0.84 -8.39 -10.73
C LEU A 62 -0.52 -9.11 -10.74
N ARG A 63 -1.50 -8.59 -9.99
CA ARG A 63 -2.85 -9.15 -9.99
C ARG A 63 -3.52 -9.06 -11.36
N GLN A 64 -3.41 -7.94 -12.07
CA GLN A 64 -3.97 -7.81 -13.42
C GLN A 64 -3.35 -8.83 -14.39
N LYS A 65 -2.05 -9.04 -14.31
CA LYS A 65 -1.35 -10.05 -15.12
C LYS A 65 -1.83 -11.47 -14.79
N ASP A 66 -2.05 -11.78 -13.52
CA ASP A 66 -2.53 -13.09 -13.07
C ASP A 66 -4.01 -13.34 -13.41
N THR A 67 -4.85 -12.29 -13.43
CA THR A 67 -6.29 -12.42 -13.73
C THR A 67 -6.65 -12.18 -15.20
N GLY A 68 -5.73 -11.66 -16.02
CA GLY A 68 -5.99 -11.34 -17.42
C GLY A 68 -6.95 -10.16 -17.65
N GLU A 69 -7.38 -9.45 -16.59
CA GLU A 69 -8.19 -8.24 -16.71
C GLU A 69 -7.28 -7.05 -16.98
N THR A 70 -7.11 -6.71 -18.26
CA THR A 70 -6.60 -5.42 -18.70
C THR A 70 -7.59 -4.33 -18.28
N MET A 71 -7.13 -3.34 -17.50
CA MET A 71 -7.90 -2.11 -17.31
C MET A 71 -7.77 -1.28 -18.59
N ASP A 72 -8.83 -1.29 -19.40
CA ASP A 72 -9.09 -0.29 -20.46
C ASP A 72 -9.25 1.13 -19.87
#